data_AF-A0LGP2-F1
#
_entry.id   AF-A0LGP2-F1
#
_cell.length_a   1.000
_cell.length_b   1.000
_cell.length_c   1.000
_cell.angle_alpha   90.00
_cell.angle_beta   90.00
_cell.angle_gamma   90.00
#
_symmetry.space_group_name_H-M   'P 1'
#
loop_
_entity.id
_entity.type
_entity.pdbx_description
1 polymer ?
#
loop_
_entity_poly.entity_id
_entity_poly.type
_entity_poly.pdbx_seq_one_letter_code
_entity_poly.pdbx_strand_id
1 'polypeptide(L)'
;MRHDSAAAVQSPRMAGANAKSIVEAGAMICMCSMGPEYKMEVLEAAENRTVIKILECPWKNRMNEFGIPHDLLSTCDAAFWDHFVKDLNSNVAMRHGKQMHRGDAYCEWIFEDKRKTE
;
A
#
# COMPACT_ATOMS: atom_id res chain seq x y z
N MET A 1 -4.69 24.10 -28.01
CA MET A 1 -4.62 22.62 -28.01
C MET A 1 -5.62 22.16 -26.97
N ARG A 2 -6.71 21.50 -27.38
CA ARG A 2 -7.76 21.06 -26.44
C ARG A 2 -7.20 19.87 -25.66
N HIS A 3 -7.17 19.98 -24.34
CA HIS A 3 -6.94 18.82 -23.47
C HIS A 3 -8.20 17.97 -23.56
N ASP A 4 -8.16 16.92 -24.38
CA ASP A 4 -9.16 15.89 -24.33
C ASP A 4 -9.10 15.24 -22.95
N SER A 5 -10.14 15.50 -22.16
CA SER A 5 -10.46 14.80 -20.92
C SER A 5 -10.37 13.31 -21.20
N ALA A 6 -9.36 12.64 -20.64
CA ALA A 6 -9.31 11.18 -20.64
C ALA A 6 -10.63 10.68 -20.07
N ALA A 7 -11.46 10.07 -20.93
CA ALA A 7 -12.67 9.41 -20.48
C ALA A 7 -12.29 8.44 -19.38
N ALA A 8 -13.00 8.48 -18.25
CA ALA A 8 -12.78 7.56 -17.15
C ALA A 8 -12.87 6.13 -17.69
N VAL A 9 -11.72 5.48 -17.87
CA VAL A 9 -11.66 4.07 -18.21
C VAL A 9 -12.31 3.34 -17.06
N GLN A 10 -13.47 2.72 -17.30
CA GLN A 10 -14.04 1.77 -16.36
C GLN A 10 -13.09 0.57 -16.32
N SER A 11 -12.10 0.65 -15.42
CA SER A 11 -11.21 -0.46 -15.11
C SER A 11 -12.08 -1.66 -14.67
N PRO A 12 -11.84 -2.87 -15.20
CA PRO A 12 -12.42 -4.08 -14.63
C PRO A 12 -11.98 -4.14 -13.15
N ARG A 13 -12.90 -3.87 -12.22
CA ARG A 13 -12.59 -3.92 -10.78
C ARG A 13 -12.33 -5.37 -10.41
N MET A 14 -11.07 -5.71 -10.11
CA MET A 14 -10.79 -6.92 -9.35
C MET A 14 -11.33 -6.70 -7.94
N ALA A 15 -12.37 -7.43 -7.53
CA ALA A 15 -12.89 -7.33 -6.18
C ALA A 15 -12.06 -8.21 -5.24
N GLY A 16 -11.50 -7.63 -4.18
CA GLY A 16 -10.93 -8.42 -3.07
C GLY A 16 -12.03 -8.77 -2.06
N ALA A 17 -12.07 -10.00 -1.57
CA ALA A 17 -13.16 -10.46 -0.70
C ALA A 17 -13.05 -9.94 0.74
N ASN A 18 -11.83 -9.81 1.26
CA ASN A 18 -11.52 -9.56 2.68
C ASN A 18 -10.14 -8.90 2.86
N ALA A 19 -9.75 -8.54 4.08
CA ALA A 19 -8.48 -7.84 4.34
C ALA A 19 -7.27 -8.63 3.79
N LYS A 20 -7.23 -9.94 4.01
CA LYS A 20 -6.16 -10.83 3.51
C LYS A 20 -5.99 -10.77 1.99
N SER A 21 -7.07 -10.92 1.23
CA SER A 21 -6.99 -10.87 -0.24
C SER A 21 -6.58 -9.49 -0.78
N ILE A 22 -7.00 -8.40 -0.14
CA ILE A 22 -6.57 -7.04 -0.49
C ILE A 22 -5.07 -6.86 -0.23
N VAL A 23 -4.60 -7.39 0.89
CA VAL A 23 -3.18 -7.40 1.24
C VAL A 23 -2.35 -8.18 0.24
N GLU A 24 -2.79 -9.39 -0.15
CA GLU A 24 -2.09 -10.22 -1.13
C GLU A 24 -1.98 -9.51 -2.48
N ALA A 25 -3.05 -8.84 -2.92
CA ALA A 25 -3.02 -8.01 -4.13
C ALA A 25 -2.04 -6.82 -3.98
N GLY A 26 -2.05 -6.16 -2.83
CA GLY A 26 -1.15 -5.04 -2.51
C GLY A 26 0.32 -5.45 -2.47
N ALA A 27 0.62 -6.58 -1.85
CA ALA A 27 1.95 -7.16 -1.81
C ALA A 27 2.43 -7.54 -3.22
N MET A 28 1.56 -8.16 -4.03
CA MET A 28 1.88 -8.54 -5.39
C MET A 28 2.21 -7.33 -6.26
N ILE A 29 1.37 -6.28 -6.26
CA ILE A 29 1.63 -5.08 -7.06
C ILE A 29 2.94 -4.39 -6.63
N CYS A 30 3.24 -4.40 -5.33
CA CYS A 30 4.48 -3.88 -4.76
C CYS A 30 5.70 -4.69 -5.20
N MET A 31 5.65 -6.02 -5.13
CA MET A 31 6.73 -6.90 -5.60
C MET A 31 6.99 -6.72 -7.10
N CYS A 32 5.94 -6.62 -7.92
CA CYS A 32 6.07 -6.43 -9.36
C CYS A 32 6.62 -5.05 -9.73
N SER A 33 6.25 -4.00 -9.00
CA SER A 33 6.64 -2.61 -9.31
C SER A 33 8.00 -2.21 -8.73
N MET A 34 8.37 -2.72 -7.56
CA MET A 34 9.60 -2.34 -6.86
C MET A 34 10.75 -3.32 -7.09
N GLY A 35 10.48 -4.48 -7.68
CA GLY A 35 11.52 -5.46 -8.02
C GLY A 35 12.06 -6.24 -6.82
N PRO A 36 13.18 -6.96 -7.01
CA PRO A 36 13.63 -8.01 -6.08
C PRO A 36 14.22 -7.49 -4.76
N GLU A 37 14.51 -6.19 -4.67
CA GLU A 37 14.98 -5.57 -3.42
C GLU A 37 13.86 -5.50 -2.37
N TYR A 38 12.59 -5.47 -2.80
CA TYR A 38 11.46 -5.36 -1.88
C TYR A 38 11.33 -6.61 -1.01
N LYS A 39 11.38 -6.44 0.31
CA LYS A 39 11.26 -7.53 1.29
C LYS A 39 10.18 -7.21 2.31
N MET A 40 9.36 -8.22 2.59
CA MET A 40 8.27 -8.11 3.55
C MET A 40 8.06 -9.42 4.31
N GLU A 41 7.42 -9.29 5.47
CA GLU A 41 7.04 -10.37 6.37
C GLU A 41 5.57 -10.17 6.77
N VAL A 42 4.77 -11.24 6.71
CA VAL A 42 3.38 -11.19 7.18
C VAL A 42 3.37 -11.46 8.69
N LEU A 43 2.98 -10.46 9.47
CA LEU A 43 2.91 -10.57 10.94
C LEU A 43 1.58 -11.18 11.42
N GLU A 44 0.50 -10.90 10.69
CA GLU A 44 -0.85 -11.39 10.98
C GLU A 44 -1.61 -11.58 9.67
N ALA A 45 -2.34 -12.69 9.54
CA ALA A 45 -3.08 -13.03 8.31
C ALA A 45 -4.48 -13.59 8.63
N ALA A 46 -5.33 -12.78 9.26
CA ALA A 46 -6.74 -13.09 9.46
C ALA A 46 -7.61 -12.42 8.40
N GLU A 47 -8.82 -12.96 8.18
CA GLU A 47 -9.74 -12.42 7.17
C GLU A 47 -10.18 -10.98 7.46
N ASN A 48 -10.37 -10.65 8.73
CA ASN A 48 -10.79 -9.33 9.19
C ASN A 48 -9.63 -8.37 9.45
N ARG A 49 -8.41 -8.90 9.65
CA ARG A 49 -7.24 -8.08 9.94
C ARG A 49 -5.97 -8.77 9.45
N THR A 50 -5.17 -8.04 8.69
CA THR A 50 -3.89 -8.54 8.18
C THR A 50 -2.85 -7.45 8.34
N VAL A 51 -1.67 -7.83 8.83
CA VAL A 51 -0.55 -6.92 9.08
C VAL A 51 0.68 -7.41 8.34
N ILE A 52 1.28 -6.54 7.54
CA ILE A 52 2.59 -6.78 6.92
C ILE A 52 3.62 -5.83 7.51
N LYS A 53 4.79 -6.38 7.83
CA LYS A 53 6.03 -5.67 8.09
C LYS A 53 6.87 -5.57 6.81
N ILE A 54 7.22 -4.36 6.41
CA ILE A 54 8.14 -4.12 5.29
C ILE A 54 9.55 -4.02 5.83
N LEU A 55 10.41 -4.95 5.44
CA LEU A 55 11.80 -5.05 5.88
C LEU A 55 12.74 -4.21 5.01
N GLU A 56 12.43 -4.09 3.72
CA GLU A 56 13.25 -3.37 2.75
C GLU A 56 12.34 -2.62 1.76
N CYS A 57 12.56 -1.31 1.61
CA CYS A 57 11.75 -0.44 0.76
C CYS A 57 12.62 0.18 -0.34
N PRO A 58 12.53 -0.32 -1.60
CA PRO A 58 13.38 0.16 -2.68
C PRO A 58 13.21 1.65 -2.98
N TRP A 59 12.00 2.21 -2.85
CA TRP A 59 11.78 3.65 -3.03
C TRP A 59 12.51 4.50 -1.99
N LYS A 60 12.49 4.10 -0.72
CA LYS A 60 13.27 4.78 0.32
C LYS A 60 14.77 4.68 0.03
N ASN A 61 15.24 3.54 -0.44
CA ASN A 61 16.65 3.37 -0.82
C ASN A 61 17.04 4.32 -1.94
N ARG A 62 16.23 4.42 -3.01
CA ARG A 62 16.50 5.36 -4.10
C ARG A 62 16.49 6.82 -3.64
N MET A 63 15.57 7.19 -2.74
CA MET A 63 15.57 8.54 -2.16
C MET A 63 16.86 8.84 -1.40
N ASN A 64 17.35 7.89 -0.60
CA ASN A 64 18.61 8.04 0.14
C ASN A 64 19.80 8.16 -0.81
N GLU A 65 19.88 7.31 -1.83
CA GLU A 65 20.96 7.31 -2.82
C GLU A 65 21.01 8.61 -3.63
N PHE A 66 19.84 9.16 -3.98
CA PHE A 66 19.75 10.45 -4.68
C PHE A 66 19.90 11.65 -3.75
N GLY A 67 20.08 11.43 -2.45
CA GLY A 67 20.21 12.50 -1.46
C GLY A 67 18.98 13.39 -1.37
N ILE A 68 17.78 12.85 -1.61
CA ILE A 68 16.52 13.60 -1.54
C ILE A 68 16.12 13.76 -0.07
N PRO A 69 16.14 14.98 0.49
CA PRO A 69 15.93 15.19 1.93
C PRO A 69 14.44 15.32 2.31
N HIS A 70 13.56 15.47 1.33
CA HIS A 70 12.13 15.70 1.54
C HIS A 70 11.39 14.37 1.68
N ASP A 71 10.43 14.30 2.60
CA ASP A 71 9.52 13.16 2.70
C ASP A 71 8.45 13.20 1.58
N LEU A 72 8.78 12.56 0.46
CA LEU A 72 7.85 12.37 -0.67
C LEU A 72 6.92 11.17 -0.47
N LEU A 73 7.30 10.23 0.40
CA LEU A 73 6.60 8.96 0.58
C LEU A 73 5.34 9.14 1.41
N SER A 74 5.33 10.02 2.42
CA SER A 74 4.13 10.29 3.24
C SER A 74 2.87 10.55 2.40
N THR A 75 2.98 11.37 1.36
CA THR A 75 1.81 11.75 0.54
C THR A 75 1.49 10.68 -0.49
N CYS A 76 2.51 10.17 -1.19
CA CYS A 76 2.33 9.17 -2.24
C CYS A 76 1.75 7.86 -1.69
N ASP A 77 2.31 7.36 -0.60
CA ASP A 77 1.94 6.09 0.03
C ASP A 77 0.51 6.16 0.59
N ALA A 78 0.18 7.26 1.29
CA ALA A 78 -1.17 7.47 1.81
C ALA A 78 -2.23 7.53 0.70
N ALA A 79 -1.97 8.28 -0.37
CA ALA A 79 -2.90 8.40 -1.49
C ALA A 79 -3.03 7.08 -2.26
N PHE A 80 -1.92 6.39 -2.52
CA PHE A 80 -1.92 5.10 -3.19
C PHE A 80 -2.79 4.09 -2.42
N TRP A 81 -2.53 3.90 -1.12
CA TRP A 81 -3.26 2.90 -0.35
C TRP A 81 -4.73 3.26 -0.13
N ASP A 82 -5.05 4.54 0.07
CA ASP A 82 -6.43 5.00 0.20
C ASP A 82 -7.26 4.65 -1.05
N HIS A 83 -6.73 4.93 -2.25
CA HIS A 83 -7.40 4.58 -3.50
C HIS A 83 -7.38 3.07 -3.78
N PHE A 84 -6.24 2.40 -3.56
CA PHE A 84 -6.08 0.97 -3.78
C PHE A 84 -7.13 0.15 -3.01
N VAL A 85 -7.30 0.41 -1.71
CA VAL A 85 -8.31 -0.33 -0.93
C VAL A 85 -9.73 0.05 -1.31
N LYS A 86 -10.02 1.34 -1.59
CA LYS A 86 -11.36 1.79 -1.99
C LYS A 86 -11.82 1.15 -3.30
N ASP A 87 -10.93 1.00 -4.27
CA ASP A 87 -11.24 0.45 -5.58
C ASP A 87 -11.45 -1.06 -5.56
N LEU A 88 -10.70 -1.79 -4.71
CA LEU A 88 -10.81 -3.24 -4.60
C LEU A 88 -11.90 -3.69 -3.62
N ASN A 89 -12.03 -3.03 -2.46
CA ASN A 89 -13.06 -3.30 -1.46
C ASN A 89 -13.20 -2.15 -0.45
N SER A 90 -14.24 -1.32 -0.62
CA SER A 90 -14.50 -0.16 0.26
C SER A 90 -14.76 -0.49 1.74
N ASN A 91 -15.04 -1.76 2.07
CA ASN A 91 -15.20 -2.21 3.46
C ASN A 91 -13.86 -2.48 4.15
N VAL A 92 -12.75 -2.52 3.41
CA VAL A 92 -11.41 -2.63 3.98
C VAL A 92 -10.81 -1.23 4.12
N ALA A 93 -10.18 -0.96 5.26
CA ALA A 93 -9.31 0.18 5.48
C ALA A 93 -7.85 -0.29 5.46
N MET A 94 -6.96 0.58 5.03
CA MET A 94 -5.53 0.42 5.26
C MET A 94 -5.03 1.61 6.05
N ARG A 95 -4.16 1.34 7.03
CA ARG A 95 -3.44 2.37 7.78
C ARG A 95 -2.00 1.95 8.00
N HIS A 96 -1.17 2.95 8.27
CA HIS A 96 0.22 2.75 8.66
C HIS A 96 0.32 2.58 10.18
N GLY A 97 1.16 1.64 10.62
CA GLY A 97 1.63 1.56 12.01
C GLY A 97 2.93 2.32 12.17
N LYS A 98 4.04 1.67 11.79
CA LYS A 98 5.38 2.25 11.68
C LYS A 98 5.69 2.68 10.25
N GLN A 99 6.58 3.65 10.09
CA GLN A 99 6.91 4.24 8.79
C GLN A 99 8.42 4.57 8.67
N MET A 100 9.14 3.83 7.82
CA MET A 100 10.58 4.01 7.65
C MET A 100 11.00 5.40 7.19
N HIS A 101 10.20 6.03 6.32
CA HIS A 101 10.46 7.39 5.84
C HIS A 101 10.27 8.45 6.93
N ARG A 102 9.66 8.08 8.07
CA ARG A 102 9.51 8.92 9.27
C ARG A 102 10.51 8.59 10.39
N GLY A 103 11.46 7.69 10.13
CA GLY A 103 12.52 7.33 11.06
C GLY A 103 12.34 5.99 11.78
N ASP A 104 11.25 5.26 11.55
CA ASP A 104 11.14 3.89 12.08
C ASP A 104 12.11 2.94 11.36
N ALA A 105 12.45 1.83 12.04
CA ALA A 105 13.31 0.80 11.46
C ALA A 105 12.63 -0.01 10.33
N TYR A 106 11.30 0.00 10.26
CA TYR A 106 10.50 -0.76 9.29
C TYR A 106 9.13 -0.08 9.08
N CYS A 107 8.42 -0.44 8.00
CA CYS A 107 7.03 0.01 7.80
C CYS A 107 6.06 -1.08 8.24
N GLU A 108 4.89 -0.68 8.76
CA GLU A 108 3.76 -1.59 8.99
C GLU A 108 2.57 -1.15 8.17
N TRP A 109 2.03 -2.06 7.38
CA TRP A 109 0.75 -1.91 6.72
C TRP A 109 -0.28 -2.77 7.43
N ILE A 110 -1.35 -2.12 7.89
CA ILE A 110 -2.41 -2.75 8.66
C ILE A 110 -3.70 -2.61 7.87
N PHE A 111 -4.24 -3.73 7.41
CA PHE A 111 -5.49 -3.80 6.68
C PHE A 111 -6.56 -4.40 7.57
N GLU A 112 -7.67 -3.71 7.71
CA GLU A 112 -8.74 -4.03 8.66
C GLU A 112 -10.10 -3.94 7.96
N ASP A 113 -10.98 -4.93 8.18
CA ASP A 113 -12.37 -4.87 7.77
C ASP A 113 -13.14 -3.94 8.72
N LYS A 114 -13.65 -2.84 8.16
CA LYS A 114 -14.39 -1.79 8.87
C LYS A 114 -15.65 -2.32 9.56
N ARG A 115 -16.22 -3.43 9.07
CA ARG A 115 -17.46 -4.03 9.61
C ARG A 115 -17.23 -4.85 10.88
N LYS A 116 -15.96 -5.08 11.24
CA LYS A 116 -15.55 -5.91 12.38
C LYS A 116 -14.72 -5.13 13.40
N THR A 117 -14.69 -3.80 13.27
CA THR A 117 -13.96 -2.89 14.16
C THR A 117 -14.85 -2.28 15.26
N GLU A 118 -16.08 -2.79 15.45
CA GLU A 118 -17.00 -2.45 16.56
C GLU A 118 -17.12 -3.61 17.55
#